data_AF-B9E0Y3-F1
#
_entry.id   AF-B9E0Y3-F1
#
_cell.length_a   1.000
_cell.length_b   1.000
_cell.length_c   1.000
_cell.angle_alpha   90.00
_cell.angle_beta   90.00
_cell.angle_gamma   90.00
#
_symmetry.space_group_name_H-M   'P 1'
#
loop_
_entity.id
_entity.type
_entity.pdbx_description
1 polymer ?
#
loop_
_entity_poly.entity_id
_entity_poly.type
_entity_poly.pdbx_seq_one_letter_code
_entity_poly.pdbx_strand_id
1 'polypeptide(L)'
;MIKKGFTLIEVLCSITIFSILFMTAVSIQLNSFKVKKYNKDLYNSILIMEYIKNNIIYNCSYDEIMYLNSMNKRYISCNDLNFHSIKDNNLINLVSDAVPDEEPYVVLSISGAEVLKVNLQFYENIYGSIKVRECEFYKGNYKK
;
A
#
# COMPACT_ATOMS: atom_id res chain seq x y z
N MET A 1 33.59 10.15 57.72
CA MET A 1 32.99 11.05 56.71
C MET A 1 32.90 10.37 55.34
N ILE A 2 32.31 9.17 55.26
CA ILE A 2 32.31 8.32 54.05
C ILE A 2 30.90 8.18 53.42
N LYS A 3 29.83 8.61 54.08
CA LYS A 3 28.45 8.30 53.67
C LYS A 3 27.89 9.11 52.48
N LYS A 4 28.33 10.36 52.27
CA LYS A 4 27.70 11.25 51.27
C LYS A 4 28.03 10.88 49.82
N GLY A 5 29.23 10.36 49.55
CA GLY A 5 29.66 9.97 48.21
C GLY A 5 28.97 8.70 47.70
N PHE A 6 28.79 7.70 48.58
CA PHE A 6 28.08 6.46 48.23
C PHE A 6 26.60 6.71 47.89
N THR A 7 25.91 7.56 48.67
CA THR A 7 24.52 7.93 48.37
C THR A 7 24.38 8.67 47.03
N LEU A 8 25.36 9.50 46.65
CA LEU A 8 25.33 10.19 45.35
C LEU A 8 25.47 9.19 44.18
N ILE A 9 26.35 8.19 44.31
CA ILE A 9 26.54 7.14 43.30
C ILE A 9 25.26 6.32 43.13
N GLU A 10 24.61 5.92 44.22
CA GLU A 10 23.34 5.17 44.18
C GLU A 10 22.24 5.94 43.44
N VAL A 11 22.11 7.24 43.70
CA VAL A 11 21.12 8.09 43.01
C VAL A 11 21.44 8.19 41.52
N LEU A 12 22.71 8.39 41.14
CA LEU A 12 23.12 8.44 39.73
C LEU A 12 22.90 7.11 39.01
N CYS A 13 23.21 5.98 39.63
CA CYS A 13 22.90 4.66 39.09
C CYS A 13 21.40 4.47 38.89
N SER A 14 20.59 4.90 39.85
CA SER A 14 19.13 4.81 39.78
C SER A 14 18.55 5.64 38.64
N ILE A 15 19.03 6.88 38.46
CA ILE A 15 18.65 7.75 37.34
C ILE A 15 19.07 7.14 36.00
N THR A 16 20.26 6.55 35.93
CA THR A 16 20.76 5.93 34.70
C THR A 16 19.91 4.72 34.30
N ILE A 17 19.61 3.84 35.25
CA ILE A 17 18.73 2.68 35.03
C ILE A 17 17.34 3.15 34.59
N PHE A 18 16.76 4.14 35.30
CA PHE A 18 15.47 4.71 34.93
C PHE A 18 15.48 5.31 33.52
N SER A 19 16.53 6.05 33.16
CA SER A 19 16.66 6.67 31.84
C SER A 19 16.74 5.62 30.73
N ILE A 20 17.49 4.53 30.93
CA ILE A 20 17.55 3.42 29.98
C ILE A 20 16.17 2.78 29.81
N LEU A 21 15.48 2.49 30.92
CA LEU A 21 14.14 1.89 30.88
C LEU A 21 13.13 2.82 30.19
N PHE A 22 13.19 4.13 30.49
CA PHE A 22 12.33 5.14 29.90
C PHE A 22 12.56 5.26 28.38
N MET A 23 13.81 5.40 27.94
CA MET A 23 14.15 5.45 26.50
C MET A 23 13.75 4.18 25.77
N THR A 24 13.88 3.02 26.43
CA THR A 24 13.42 1.74 25.88
C THR A 24 11.90 1.73 25.72
N ALA A 25 11.15 2.17 26.73
CA ALA A 25 9.69 2.25 26.68
C ALA A 25 9.22 3.19 25.56
N VAL A 26 9.83 4.37 25.42
CA VAL A 26 9.53 5.32 24.33
C VAL A 26 9.82 4.68 22.97
N SER A 27 10.96 4.00 22.83
CA SER A 27 11.33 3.33 21.57
C SER A 27 10.35 2.23 21.19
N ILE A 28 9.87 1.44 22.16
CA ILE A 28 8.84 0.42 21.95
C ILE A 28 7.54 1.06 21.47
N GLN A 29 7.09 2.16 22.09
CA GLN A 29 5.88 2.86 21.66
C GLN A 29 6.00 3.40 20.23
N LEU A 30 7.13 4.05 19.90
CA LEU A 30 7.39 4.55 18.55
C LEU A 30 7.38 3.42 17.51
N ASN A 31 8.01 2.29 17.83
CA ASN A 31 8.01 1.13 16.93
C ASN A 31 6.61 0.52 16.79
N SER A 32 5.82 0.45 17.86
CA SER A 32 4.42 0.03 17.81
C SER A 32 3.59 0.92 16.87
N PHE A 33 3.77 2.24 16.94
CA PHE A 33 3.11 3.17 16.01
C PHE A 33 3.54 2.94 14.56
N LYS A 34 4.84 2.72 14.31
CA LYS A 34 5.35 2.41 12.96
C LYS A 34 4.73 1.13 12.40
N VAL A 35 4.64 0.07 13.22
CA VAL A 35 4.02 -1.21 12.83
C VAL A 35 2.53 -1.03 12.58
N LYS A 36 1.82 -0.30 13.44
CA LYS A 36 0.39 -0.03 13.25
C LYS A 36 0.12 0.75 11.96
N LYS A 37 0.94 1.76 11.67
CA LYS A 37 0.86 2.51 10.41
C LYS A 37 1.12 1.59 9.21
N TYR A 38 2.23 0.84 9.23
CA TYR A 38 2.57 -0.12 8.17
C TYR A 38 1.44 -1.13 7.91
N ASN A 39 0.82 -1.68 8.95
CA ASN A 39 -0.29 -2.62 8.81
C ASN A 39 -1.54 -1.96 8.21
N LYS A 40 -1.81 -0.69 8.57
CA LYS A 40 -2.91 0.08 7.97
C LYS A 40 -2.66 0.35 6.49
N ASP A 41 -1.45 0.76 6.13
CA ASP A 41 -1.06 1.03 4.74
C ASP A 41 -1.11 -0.26 3.90
N LEU A 42 -0.60 -1.37 4.45
CA LEU A 42 -0.76 -2.72 3.89
C LEU A 42 -2.24 -3.08 3.66
N TYR A 43 -3.08 -2.92 4.67
CA TYR A 43 -4.51 -3.23 4.57
C TYR A 43 -5.19 -2.39 3.48
N ASN A 44 -4.90 -1.09 3.42
CA ASN A 44 -5.43 -0.19 2.39
C ASN A 44 -4.97 -0.61 0.98
N SER A 45 -3.70 -0.97 0.80
CA SER A 45 -3.18 -1.46 -0.49
C SER A 45 -3.90 -2.73 -0.95
N ILE A 46 -4.15 -3.67 -0.04
CA ILE A 46 -4.90 -4.90 -0.34
C ILE A 46 -6.33 -4.55 -0.75
N LEU A 47 -7.01 -3.68 0.00
CA LEU A 47 -8.37 -3.25 -0.33
C LEU A 47 -8.47 -2.61 -1.72
N ILE A 48 -7.53 -1.72 -2.07
CA ILE A 48 -7.51 -1.08 -3.39
C ILE A 48 -7.30 -2.12 -4.49
N MET A 49 -6.32 -3.02 -4.33
CA MET A 49 -6.04 -4.06 -5.32
C MET A 49 -7.22 -5.03 -5.49
N GLU A 50 -7.82 -5.50 -4.39
CA GLU A 50 -9.01 -6.36 -4.42
C GLU A 50 -10.18 -5.64 -5.09
N TYR A 51 -10.38 -4.35 -4.80
CA TYR A 51 -11.43 -3.57 -5.42
C TYR A 51 -11.24 -3.47 -6.94
N ILE A 52 -10.04 -3.09 -7.40
CA ILE A 52 -9.71 -2.97 -8.83
C ILE A 52 -9.89 -4.34 -9.51
N LYS A 53 -9.34 -5.40 -8.93
CA LYS A 53 -9.49 -6.77 -9.43
C LYS A 53 -10.95 -7.16 -9.57
N ASN A 54 -11.77 -6.96 -8.53
CA ASN A 54 -13.19 -7.33 -8.56
C ASN A 54 -13.95 -6.52 -9.61
N ASN A 55 -13.65 -5.22 -9.76
CA ASN A 55 -14.27 -4.41 -10.78
C ASN A 55 -13.87 -4.86 -12.21
N ILE A 56 -12.60 -5.23 -12.42
CA ILE A 56 -12.15 -5.83 -13.70
C ILE A 56 -12.86 -7.17 -13.97
N ILE A 57 -13.00 -8.03 -12.96
CA ILE A 57 -13.61 -9.37 -13.13
C ILE A 57 -15.10 -9.28 -13.45
N TYR A 58 -15.84 -8.46 -12.69
CA TYR A 58 -17.30 -8.46 -12.71
C TYR A 58 -17.93 -7.35 -13.54
N ASN A 59 -17.25 -6.20 -13.69
CA ASN A 59 -17.83 -5.01 -14.32
C ASN A 59 -17.16 -4.62 -15.65
N CYS A 60 -15.96 -5.14 -15.95
CA CYS A 60 -15.30 -4.91 -17.24
C CYS A 60 -15.51 -6.10 -18.19
N SER A 61 -15.87 -5.80 -19.43
CA SER A 61 -15.88 -6.75 -20.53
C SER A 61 -14.47 -7.05 -21.02
N TYR A 62 -14.32 -8.17 -21.75
CA TYR A 62 -13.05 -8.55 -22.36
C TYR A 62 -12.56 -7.46 -23.35
N ASP A 63 -13.47 -6.91 -24.16
CA ASP A 63 -13.15 -5.91 -25.19
C ASP A 63 -12.71 -4.58 -24.58
N GLU A 64 -13.30 -4.17 -23.45
CA GLU A 64 -12.86 -2.96 -22.72
C GLU A 64 -11.44 -3.08 -22.17
N ILE A 65 -11.08 -4.25 -21.64
CA ILE A 65 -9.72 -4.52 -21.12
C ILE A 65 -8.72 -4.52 -22.28
N MET A 66 -9.08 -5.12 -23.40
CA MET A 66 -8.25 -5.09 -24.62
C MET A 66 -8.10 -3.68 -25.19
N TYR A 67 -9.16 -2.87 -25.14
CA TYR A 67 -9.12 -1.47 -25.53
C TYR A 67 -8.12 -0.67 -24.68
N LEU A 68 -8.15 -0.83 -23.35
CA LEU A 68 -7.18 -0.21 -22.44
C LEU A 68 -5.73 -0.60 -22.81
N ASN A 69 -5.51 -1.90 -23.10
CA ASN A 69 -4.20 -2.38 -23.51
C ASN A 69 -3.74 -1.75 -24.84
N SER A 70 -4.64 -1.63 -25.82
CA SER A 70 -4.35 -1.03 -27.13
C SER A 70 -4.04 0.46 -27.06
N MET A 71 -4.68 1.18 -26.13
CA MET A 71 -4.46 2.61 -25.88
C MET A 71 -3.28 2.88 -24.94
N ASN A 72 -2.54 1.83 -24.53
CA ASN A 72 -1.46 1.92 -23.55
C ASN A 72 -1.87 2.59 -22.22
N LYS A 73 -3.17 2.50 -21.87
CA LYS A 73 -3.71 3.00 -20.60
C LYS A 73 -3.48 1.95 -19.52
N ARG A 74 -2.61 2.26 -18.55
CA ARG A 74 -2.13 1.30 -17.56
C ARG A 74 -2.10 1.82 -16.14
N TYR A 75 -2.23 3.12 -15.92
CA TYR A 75 -1.98 3.72 -14.61
C TYR A 75 -3.26 4.15 -13.92
N ILE A 76 -3.37 3.92 -12.62
CA ILE A 76 -4.49 4.39 -11.80
C ILE A 76 -3.88 5.12 -10.59
N SER A 77 -4.12 6.43 -10.48
CA SER A 77 -3.77 7.21 -9.28
C SER A 77 -4.65 6.76 -8.11
N CYS A 78 -4.05 6.51 -6.95
CA CYS A 78 -4.80 6.13 -5.75
C CYS A 78 -5.15 7.32 -4.85
N ASN A 79 -4.60 8.51 -5.11
CA ASN A 79 -4.88 9.71 -4.31
C ASN A 79 -6.35 10.15 -4.42
N ASP A 80 -6.98 9.90 -5.56
CA ASP A 80 -8.38 10.23 -5.83
C ASP A 80 -9.34 9.04 -5.67
N LEU A 81 -8.83 7.86 -5.30
CA LEU A 81 -9.63 6.66 -5.07
C LEU A 81 -10.37 6.76 -3.72
N ASN A 82 -11.39 7.62 -3.68
CA ASN A 82 -12.34 7.59 -2.58
C ASN A 82 -13.17 6.32 -2.74
N PHE A 83 -13.03 5.34 -1.84
CA PHE A 83 -13.70 4.03 -1.92
C PHE A 83 -15.22 4.11 -2.13
N HIS A 84 -15.83 5.25 -1.80
CA HIS A 84 -17.25 5.54 -2.09
C HIS A 84 -17.53 5.99 -3.53
N SER A 85 -16.59 6.68 -4.19
CA SER A 85 -16.76 7.25 -5.54
C SER A 85 -16.58 6.23 -6.69
N ILE A 86 -15.88 5.12 -6.45
CA ILE A 86 -15.57 4.13 -7.49
C ILE A 86 -16.73 3.13 -7.69
N LYS A 87 -17.73 3.13 -6.80
CA LYS A 87 -18.96 2.35 -7.02
C LYS A 87 -19.79 2.92 -8.18
N ASP A 88 -19.70 4.22 -8.41
CA ASP A 88 -20.52 4.94 -9.40
C ASP A 88 -19.74 5.25 -10.69
N ASN A 89 -18.41 5.28 -10.65
CA ASN A 89 -17.56 5.51 -11.81
C ASN A 89 -17.05 4.20 -12.42
N ASN A 90 -17.21 4.04 -13.74
CA ASN A 90 -16.56 2.97 -14.50
C ASN A 90 -15.04 3.04 -14.31
N LEU A 91 -14.44 1.98 -13.75
CA LEU A 91 -12.99 1.86 -13.49
C LEU A 91 -12.14 2.25 -14.71
N ILE A 92 -12.61 1.93 -15.92
CA ILE A 92 -11.98 2.22 -17.21
C ILE A 92 -11.62 3.72 -17.35
N ASN A 93 -12.47 4.62 -16.81
CA ASN A 93 -12.25 6.06 -16.88
C ASN A 93 -11.14 6.56 -15.94
N LEU A 94 -10.80 5.76 -14.92
CA LEU A 94 -9.74 6.08 -13.97
C LEU A 94 -8.36 5.62 -14.48
N VAL A 95 -8.32 4.87 -15.57
CA VAL A 95 -7.07 4.38 -16.16
C VAL A 95 -6.50 5.43 -17.12
N SER A 96 -5.28 5.86 -16.81
CA SER A 96 -4.48 6.83 -17.56
C SER A 96 -3.35 6.14 -18.32
N ASP A 97 -2.88 6.77 -19.39
CA ASP A 97 -1.66 6.43 -20.14
C ASP A 97 -0.40 7.08 -19.54
N ALA A 98 -0.56 8.14 -18.75
CA ALA A 98 0.53 8.81 -18.05
C ALA A 98 0.77 8.20 -16.65
N VAL A 99 2.05 8.08 -16.29
CA VAL A 99 2.49 7.74 -14.93
C VAL A 99 2.03 8.86 -13.99
N PRO A 100 1.36 8.57 -12.87
CA PRO A 100 0.99 9.59 -11.89
C PRO A 100 2.22 10.27 -11.28
N ASP A 101 2.10 11.57 -11.01
CA ASP A 101 3.21 12.36 -10.45
C ASP A 101 3.56 11.97 -9.00
N GLU A 102 2.62 11.34 -8.28
CA GLU A 102 2.75 10.98 -6.87
C GLU A 102 2.27 9.55 -6.59
N GLU A 103 2.93 8.86 -5.66
CA GLU A 103 2.42 7.63 -5.04
C GLU A 103 1.31 7.89 -4.01
N PRO A 104 0.41 6.92 -3.75
CA PRO A 104 0.37 5.59 -4.36
C PRO A 104 -0.36 5.53 -5.71
N TYR A 105 0.04 4.59 -6.56
CA TYR A 105 -0.64 4.29 -7.82
C TYR A 105 -0.59 2.80 -8.16
N VAL A 106 -1.48 2.35 -9.05
CA VAL A 106 -1.52 0.99 -9.58
C VAL A 106 -1.14 0.98 -11.05
N VAL A 107 -0.33 0.00 -11.44
CA VAL A 107 -0.01 -0.32 -12.84
C VAL A 107 -0.73 -1.61 -13.24
N LEU A 108 -1.47 -1.53 -14.34
CA LEU A 108 -2.18 -2.62 -14.98
C LEU A 108 -1.34 -3.16 -16.13
N SER A 109 -0.93 -4.43 -16.04
CA SER A 109 -0.25 -5.17 -17.10
C SER A 109 -1.15 -6.27 -17.63
N ILE A 110 -1.43 -6.25 -18.92
CA ILE A 110 -2.32 -7.21 -19.58
C ILE A 110 -1.51 -8.01 -20.60
N SER A 111 -1.65 -9.33 -20.56
CA SER A 111 -1.01 -10.26 -21.50
C SER A 111 -1.95 -11.43 -21.82
N GLY A 112 -1.62 -12.22 -22.84
CA GLY A 112 -2.46 -13.34 -23.28
C GLY A 112 -3.48 -12.96 -24.36
N ALA A 113 -3.98 -13.98 -25.06
CA ALA A 113 -4.95 -13.84 -26.16
C ALA A 113 -6.33 -14.33 -25.71
N GLU A 114 -6.61 -15.64 -25.73
CA GLU A 114 -7.96 -16.16 -25.43
C GLU A 114 -8.39 -15.95 -23.97
N VAL A 115 -7.43 -16.01 -23.04
CA VAL A 115 -7.61 -15.68 -21.63
C VAL A 115 -6.62 -14.57 -21.28
N LEU A 116 -7.13 -13.42 -20.86
CA LEU A 116 -6.31 -12.31 -20.44
C LEU A 116 -5.72 -12.60 -19.07
N LYS A 117 -4.41 -12.55 -19.00
CA LYS A 117 -3.63 -12.54 -17.77
C LYS A 117 -3.43 -11.08 -17.37
N VAL A 118 -3.99 -10.71 -16.23
CA VAL A 118 -3.94 -9.35 -15.68
C VAL A 118 -3.07 -9.35 -14.43
N ASN A 119 -2.04 -8.50 -14.42
CA ASN A 119 -1.19 -8.24 -13.26
C ASN A 119 -1.40 -6.79 -12.82
N LEU A 120 -1.75 -6.61 -11.55
CA LEU A 120 -1.81 -5.33 -10.87
C LEU A 120 -0.56 -5.17 -10.01
N GLN A 121 0.16 -4.06 -10.21
CA GLN A 121 1.29 -3.68 -9.39
C GLN A 121 0.98 -2.39 -8.64
N PHE A 122 0.89 -2.46 -7.30
CA PHE A 122 0.66 -1.31 -6.43
C PHE A 122 2.00 -0.72 -5.99
N TYR A 123 2.27 0.52 -6.38
CA TYR A 123 3.46 1.28 -6.04
C TYR A 123 3.16 2.22 -4.87
N GLU A 124 3.97 2.12 -3.81
CA GLU A 124 3.83 2.94 -2.61
C GLU A 124 5.20 3.36 -2.08
N ASN A 125 5.32 4.61 -1.65
CA ASN A 125 6.53 5.09 -0.98
C ASN A 125 6.42 4.83 0.53
N ILE A 126 7.20 3.87 1.02
CA ILE A 126 7.30 3.53 2.44
C ILE A 126 8.68 3.93 2.96
N TYR A 127 8.72 4.97 3.81
CA TYR A 127 9.93 5.51 4.44
C TYR A 127 11.06 5.86 3.44
N GLY A 128 10.71 6.42 2.27
CA GLY A 128 11.66 6.81 1.23
C GLY A 128 12.08 5.67 0.31
N SER A 129 11.49 4.48 0.46
CA SER A 129 11.69 3.34 -0.43
C SER A 129 10.39 2.98 -1.14
N ILE A 130 10.46 2.87 -2.48
CA ILE A 130 9.32 2.39 -3.26
C ILE A 130 9.16 0.89 -2.98
N LYS A 131 7.97 0.51 -2.55
CA LYS A 131 7.53 -0.88 -2.40
C LYS A 131 6.51 -1.18 -3.46
N VAL A 132 6.68 -2.32 -4.11
CA VAL A 132 5.75 -2.84 -5.12
C VAL A 132 5.08 -4.09 -4.57
N ARG A 133 3.75 -4.13 -4.62
CA ARG A 133 2.94 -5.31 -4.31
C ARG A 133 2.22 -5.75 -5.56
N GLU A 134 2.16 -7.06 -5.80
CA GLU A 134 1.61 -7.59 -7.03
C GLU A 134 0.41 -8.50 -6.78
N CYS A 135 -0.57 -8.45 -7.69
CA CYS A 135 -1.71 -9.35 -7.72
C CYS A 135 -1.96 -9.80 -9.16
N GLU A 136 -1.94 -11.10 -9.39
CA GLU A 136 -2.19 -11.70 -10.70
C GLU A 136 -3.55 -12.43 -10.70
N PHE A 137 -4.31 -12.24 -11.78
CA PHE A 137 -5.57 -12.97 -12.01
C PHE A 137 -5.87 -13.10 -13.51
N TYR A 138 -6.89 -13.88 -13.83
CA TYR A 138 -7.23 -14.26 -15.20
C TYR A 138 -8.67 -13.85 -15.54
N LYS A 139 -8.88 -13.37 -16.78
CA LYS A 139 -10.18 -13.01 -17.34
C LYS A 139 -10.35 -13.68 -18.70
N GLY A 140 -11.22 -14.69 -18.78
CA GLY A 140 -11.58 -15.33 -20.05
C GLY A 140 -12.64 -14.53 -20.81
N ASN A 141 -12.70 -14.75 -22.13
CA ASN A 141 -13.83 -14.34 -22.97
C ASN A 141 -14.99 -15.34 -22.83
N TYR A 142 -15.67 -15.31 -21.68
CA TYR A 142 -16.87 -16.11 -21.48
C TYR A 142 -18.06 -15.39 -22.14
N LYS A 143 -18.58 -15.94 -23.24
CA LYS A 143 -19.91 -15.54 -23.74
C LYS A 143 -20.92 -15.79 -22.62
N LYS A 144 -21.53 -14.74 -22.09
CA LYS A 144 -22.74 -14.86 -21.27
C LYS A 144 -23.90 -15.33 -22.13
#